data_AF-A0A5Z9R856-F1
#
_entry.id   AF-A0A5Z9R856-F1
#
_cell.length_a   1.000
_cell.length_b   1.000
_cell.length_c   1.000
_cell.angle_alpha   90.00
_cell.angle_beta   90.00
_cell.angle_gamma   90.00
#
_symmetry.space_group_name_H-M   'P 1'
#
loop_
_entity.id
_entity.type
_entity.pdbx_description
1 polymer ?
#
loop_
_entity_poly.entity_id
_entity_poly.type
_entity_poly.pdbx_seq_one_letter_code
_entity_poly.pdbx_strand_id
1 'polypeptide(L)' 'MTLSIKNIKRIITAWKPSTFETYKKTFEKYGGSVNMHPDVVSYFMIHHDWKFDFFH' A
#
# COMPACT_ATOMS: atom_id res chain seq x y z
N MET A 1 -22.32 -8.24 -11.87
CA MET A 1 -20.96 -7.90 -11.37
C MET A 1 -21.10 -7.31 -9.98
N THR A 2 -20.68 -8.03 -8.94
CA THR A 2 -20.72 -7.52 -7.56
C THR A 2 -19.44 -6.73 -7.31
N LEU A 3 -19.54 -5.41 -7.13
CA LEU A 3 -18.39 -4.59 -6.73
C LEU A 3 -18.05 -4.86 -5.27
N SER A 4 -16.83 -5.34 -5.01
CA SER A 4 -16.28 -5.43 -3.65
C SER A 4 -16.18 -4.05 -3.01
N ILE A 5 -16.45 -3.94 -1.71
CA ILE A 5 -16.25 -2.71 -0.91
C ILE A 5 -14.84 -2.14 -1.10
N LYS A 6 -13.82 -3.00 -1.25
CA LYS A 6 -12.43 -2.57 -1.53
C LYS A 6 -12.33 -1.79 -2.84
N ASN A 7 -13.07 -2.19 -3.87
CA ASN A 7 -13.09 -1.53 -5.17
C ASN A 7 -13.89 -0.21 -5.12
N ILE A 8 -14.99 -0.17 -4.36
CA ILE A 8 -15.75 1.07 -4.16
C ILE A 8 -14.88 2.13 -3.48
N LYS A 9 -14.18 1.77 -2.40
CA LYS A 9 -13.25 2.68 -1.71
C LYS A 9 -12.24 3.29 -2.70
N ARG A 10 -11.61 2.46 -3.54
CA ARG A 10 -10.62 2.92 -4.53
C ARG A 10 -11.19 3.92 -5.53
N ILE A 11 -12.42 3.68 -6.00
CA ILE A 11 -13.10 4.58 -6.95
C ILE A 11 -13.37 5.94 -6.30
N ILE A 12 -13.96 5.97 -5.10
CA ILE A 12 -14.37 7.22 -4.46
C ILE A 12 -13.17 8.04 -3.95
N THR A 13 -12.06 7.39 -3.59
CA THR A 13 -10.82 8.07 -3.17
C THR A 13 -9.88 8.37 -4.34
N ALA A 14 -10.26 7.99 -5.57
CA ALA A 14 -9.42 8.06 -6.76
C ALA A 14 -8.02 7.44 -6.59
N TRP A 15 -7.91 6.41 -5.73
CA TRP A 15 -6.64 5.75 -5.44
C TRP A 15 -6.12 5.01 -6.66
N LYS A 16 -4.85 5.25 -6.98
CA LYS A 16 -4.17 4.62 -8.10
C LYS A 16 -3.22 3.54 -7.60
N PRO A 17 -3.06 2.42 -8.33
CA PRO A 17 -2.03 1.44 -8.03
C PRO A 17 -0.65 2.09 -7.95
N SER A 18 0.19 1.57 -7.08
CA SER A 18 1.50 2.11 -6.79
C SER A 18 2.53 1.01 -6.57
N THR A 19 3.77 1.42 -6.30
CA THR A 19 4.89 0.53 -6.03
C THR A 19 5.34 0.66 -4.57
N PHE A 20 6.07 -0.36 -4.11
CA PHE A 20 6.72 -0.33 -2.80
C PHE A 20 7.67 0.88 -2.65
N GLU A 21 8.38 1.27 -3.72
CA GLU A 21 9.28 2.43 -3.70
C GLU A 21 8.54 3.74 -3.48
N THR A 22 7.37 3.90 -4.10
CA THR A 22 6.54 5.10 -3.92
C THR A 22 5.99 5.15 -2.50
N TYR A 23 5.55 4.00 -1.99
CA TYR A 23 5.12 3.82 -0.61
C TYR A 23 6.23 4.21 0.39
N LYS A 24 7.43 3.67 0.22
CA LYS A 24 8.61 3.94 1.07
C LYS A 24 8.96 5.43 1.08
N LYS A 25 9.08 6.06 -0.10
CA LYS A 25 9.39 7.50 -0.21
C LYS A 25 8.32 8.37 0.47
N THR A 26 7.05 7.98 0.34
CA THR A 26 5.93 8.70 0.97
C THR A 26 5.99 8.55 2.49
N PHE A 27 6.25 7.35 2.99
CA PHE A 27 6.42 7.10 4.42
C PHE A 27 7.55 7.95 5.00
N GLU A 28 8.73 7.94 4.37
CA GLU A 28 9.91 8.71 4.78
C GLU A 28 9.66 10.22 4.75
N LYS A 29 8.96 10.71 3.72
CA LYS A 29 8.68 12.14 3.53
C LYS A 29 7.67 12.69 4.55
N TYR A 30 6.66 11.91 4.91
CA TYR A 30 5.52 12.38 5.70
C TYR A 30 5.43 11.75 7.11
N GLY A 31 6.43 10.99 7.53
CA GLY A 31 6.54 10.48 8.92
C GLY A 31 5.58 9.35 9.27
N GLY A 32 5.11 8.60 8.27
CA GLY A 32 4.49 7.29 8.51
C GLY A 32 3.13 7.24 9.20
N SER A 33 2.38 8.34 9.30
CA SER A 33 1.15 8.38 10.12
C SER A 33 -0.05 7.55 9.60
N VAL A 34 0.14 6.63 8.65
CA VAL A 34 -0.99 5.95 7.97
C VAL A 34 -0.82 4.44 7.82
N ASN A 35 0.39 3.85 7.88
CA ASN A 35 0.61 2.42 7.60
C ASN A 35 1.86 1.83 8.27
N MET A 36 2.13 0.54 8.00
CA MET A 36 3.27 -0.26 8.49
C MET A 36 4.64 0.26 8.01
N HIS A 37 5.68 0.25 8.85
CA HIS A 37 7.02 0.68 8.41
C HIS A 37 7.50 -0.08 7.16
N PRO A 38 8.12 0.56 6.14
CA PRO A 38 8.56 -0.11 4.91
C PRO A 38 9.49 -1.31 5.15
N ASP A 39 10.32 -1.27 6.19
CA ASP A 39 11.21 -2.39 6.54
C ASP A 39 10.45 -3.63 7.04
N VAL A 40 9.31 -3.42 7.69
CA VAL A 40 8.45 -4.54 8.11
C VAL A 40 7.73 -5.12 6.90
N VAL A 41 7.25 -4.25 5.99
CA VAL A 41 6.64 -4.70 4.73
C VAL A 41 7.62 -5.50 3.89
N SER A 42 8.85 -5.01 3.71
CA SER A 42 9.89 -5.71 2.96
C SER A 42 10.30 -7.02 3.61
N TYR A 43 10.37 -7.07 4.94
CA TYR A 43 10.62 -8.31 5.68
C TYR A 43 9.58 -9.38 5.33
N PHE A 44 8.29 -9.05 5.34
CA PHE A 44 7.24 -10.01 4.97
C PHE A 44 7.24 -10.38 3.49
N MET A 45 7.51 -9.42 2.60
CA MET A 45 7.64 -9.72 1.17
C MET A 45 8.78 -10.69 0.88
N ILE A 46 9.94 -10.51 1.53
CA ILE A 46 11.15 -11.31 1.28
C ILE A 46 11.10 -12.65 1.99
N HIS A 47 10.70 -12.68 3.27
CA HIS A 47 10.83 -13.88 4.11
C HIS A 47 9.56 -14.71 4.21
N HIS A 48 8.40 -14.16 3.83
CA HIS A 48 7.12 -14.85 3.91
C HIS A 48 6.36 -14.93 2.58
N ASP A 49 6.95 -14.43 1.47
CA ASP A 49 6.33 -14.36 0.12
C ASP A 49 4.95 -13.64 0.14
N TRP A 50 4.79 -12.69 1.05
CA TRP A 50 3.55 -11.92 1.14
C TRP A 50 3.44 -10.93 -0.01
N LYS A 51 2.27 -10.91 -0.65
CA LYS A 51 1.96 -9.97 -1.73
C LYS A 51 1.16 -8.81 -1.18
N PHE A 52 1.70 -7.61 -1.35
CA PHE A 52 1.05 -6.37 -0.98
C PHE A 52 0.71 -5.55 -2.22
N ASP A 53 -0.52 -5.02 -2.25
CA ASP A 53 -0.92 -4.02 -3.23
C ASP A 53 -0.74 -2.62 -2.62
N PHE A 54 -0.01 -1.74 -3.31
CA PHE A 54 0.21 -0.36 -2.87
C PHE A 54 -0.69 0.60 -3.65
N PHE A 55 -1.15 1.67 -2.98
CA PHE A 55 -2.01 2.70 -3.58
C PHE A 55 -1.64 4.11 -3.04
N HIS A 56 -1.88 5.14 -3.84
CA HIS A 56 -1.80 6.55 -3.45
C HIS A 56 -2.92 7.37 -4.09
#